data_AF-A0A5M6I8B8-F1
#
_entry.id   AF-A0A5M6I8B8-F1
#
_cell.length_a   1.000
_cell.length_b   1.000
_cell.length_c   1.000
_cell.angle_alpha   90.00
_cell.angle_beta   90.00
_cell.angle_gamma   90.00
#
_symmetry.space_group_name_H-M   'P 1'
#
loop_
_entity.id
_entity.type
_entity.pdbx_description
1 polymer ?
#
loop_
_entity_poly.entity_id
_entity_poly.type
_entity_poly.pdbx_seq_one_letter_code
_entity_poly.pdbx_strand_id
1 'polypeptide(L)'
;MPIFEVVSETRRSRVLKRHYLVRAVDRDAAISLIAADEKAELPTLCMSNVDEPDAPSTITAMSVHPLAKMNARASGLIITEEDWNQVDQRQALNEGWGLFKHDSKGYCLERYDEADRIASDEAAVGHVWQQCLAGSRLHRRALFFLHKVAPAEFAEIARLGLEFTTIMDVSTAKSMAAE
;
A
#
# COMPACT_ATOMS: atom_id res chain seq x y z
N MET A 1 1.04 -24.15 32.45
CA MET A 1 2.39 -23.81 31.97
C MET A 1 2.41 -24.00 30.47
N PRO A 2 2.47 -22.93 29.64
CA PRO A 2 2.62 -23.09 28.20
C PRO A 2 4.10 -23.33 27.85
N ILE A 3 4.32 -24.31 26.98
CA ILE A 3 5.62 -24.66 26.40
C ILE A 3 5.80 -23.78 25.16
N PHE A 4 6.90 -23.02 25.10
CA PHE A 4 7.26 -22.22 23.93
C PHE A 4 8.30 -22.97 23.09
N GLU A 5 7.95 -23.27 21.85
CA GLU A 5 8.88 -23.82 20.86
C GLU A 5 9.46 -22.67 20.04
N VAL A 6 10.75 -22.41 20.20
CA VAL A 6 11.49 -21.38 19.46
C VAL A 6 12.08 -22.00 18.21
N VAL A 7 11.45 -21.77 17.06
CA VAL A 7 12.04 -22.12 15.77
C VAL A 7 13.02 -21.02 15.37
N SER A 8 14.32 -21.34 15.32
CA SER A 8 15.36 -20.43 14.84
C SER A 8 15.93 -20.93 13.52
N GLU A 9 15.61 -20.24 12.42
CA GLU A 9 16.21 -20.52 11.12
C GLU A 9 17.30 -19.48 10.84
N THR A 10 18.57 -19.93 10.86
CA THR A 10 19.74 -19.06 10.68
C THR A 10 20.21 -19.13 9.24
N ARG A 11 19.82 -18.19 8.39
CA ARG A 11 20.52 -17.96 7.10
C ARG A 11 21.57 -16.87 7.28
N ARG A 12 22.84 -17.27 7.12
CA ARG A 12 24.00 -16.37 7.11
C ARG A 12 23.94 -15.45 5.90
N SER A 13 23.53 -14.20 6.10
CA SER A 13 23.92 -13.09 5.24
C SER A 13 24.56 -12.01 6.10
N ARG A 14 25.77 -11.59 5.73
CA ARG A 14 26.51 -10.52 6.40
C ARG A 14 25.72 -9.22 6.21
N VAL A 15 25.50 -8.51 7.30
CA VAL A 15 24.72 -7.27 7.46
C VAL A 15 23.23 -7.51 7.72
N LEU A 16 22.85 -7.73 8.98
CA LEU A 16 21.45 -7.71 9.41
C LEU A 16 21.29 -7.03 10.78
N LYS A 17 20.56 -5.92 10.78
CA LYS A 17 19.73 -5.51 11.93
C LYS A 17 18.80 -6.67 12.24
N ARG A 18 18.80 -7.13 13.50
CA ARG A 18 17.92 -8.19 13.97
C ARG A 18 16.48 -7.66 13.99
N HIS A 19 15.65 -8.09 13.06
CA HIS A 19 14.20 -7.95 13.18
C HIS A 19 13.65 -9.24 13.79
N TYR A 20 13.13 -9.15 15.01
CA TYR A 20 12.38 -10.23 15.63
C TYR A 20 10.92 -10.11 15.24
N LEU A 21 10.37 -11.11 14.56
CA LEU A 21 8.94 -11.22 14.30
C LEU A 21 8.33 -12.06 15.42
N VAL A 22 7.76 -11.41 16.43
CA VAL A 22 7.02 -12.09 17.50
C VAL A 22 5.56 -12.18 17.08
N ARG A 23 5.07 -13.38 16.78
CA ARG A 23 3.62 -13.63 16.71
C ARG A 23 3.08 -13.70 18.14
N ALA A 24 2.58 -12.58 18.65
CA ALA A 24 1.83 -12.55 19.89
C ALA A 24 0.39 -13.00 19.61
N VAL A 25 -0.03 -14.12 20.22
CA VAL A 25 -1.43 -14.59 20.22
C VAL A 25 -2.22 -13.96 21.37
N ASP A 26 -1.57 -13.15 22.22
CA ASP A 26 -2.23 -12.49 23.34
C ASP A 26 -1.65 -11.09 23.57
N ARG A 27 -2.53 -10.08 23.61
CA ARG A 27 -2.17 -8.65 23.56
C ARG A 27 -1.54 -8.16 24.85
N ASP A 28 -1.83 -8.82 25.97
CA ASP A 28 -1.38 -8.40 27.31
C ASP A 28 0.02 -8.90 27.68
N ALA A 29 0.56 -9.90 26.96
CA ALA A 29 1.92 -10.42 27.19
C ALA A 29 3.03 -9.56 26.52
N ALA A 30 2.68 -8.77 25.50
CA ALA A 30 3.66 -7.99 24.73
C ALA A 30 4.19 -6.76 25.49
N ILE A 31 3.46 -6.26 26.49
CA ILE A 31 3.82 -5.04 27.22
C ILE A 31 4.96 -5.30 28.23
N SER A 32 5.13 -6.53 28.71
CA SER A 32 6.16 -6.87 29.71
C SER A 32 7.56 -7.08 29.16
N LEU A 33 7.75 -7.20 27.83
CA LEU A 33 9.05 -7.51 27.22
C LEU A 33 9.85 -6.27 26.78
N ILE A 34 9.23 -5.08 26.76
CA ILE A 34 9.91 -3.82 26.43
C ILE A 34 10.58 -3.19 27.67
N ALA A 35 10.21 -3.62 28.88
CA ALA A 35 10.68 -3.01 30.14
C ALA A 35 12.00 -3.59 30.70
N ALA A 36 12.75 -4.41 29.96
CA ALA A 36 13.92 -5.13 30.48
C ALA A 36 15.27 -4.81 29.81
N ASP A 37 15.34 -3.80 28.93
CA ASP A 37 16.57 -3.46 28.18
C ASP A 37 17.03 -2.02 28.41
N GLU A 38 17.11 -1.61 29.68
CA GLU A 38 17.52 -0.25 30.08
C GLU A 38 18.78 -0.24 30.98
N LYS A 39 19.74 -1.14 30.72
CA LYS A 39 21.07 -1.12 31.37
C LYS A 39 22.22 -1.48 30.43
N ALA A 40 22.42 -0.67 29.40
CA ALA A 40 23.70 -0.62 28.68
C ALA A 40 24.31 0.77 28.82
N GLU A 41 25.38 0.84 29.61
CA GLU A 41 26.21 2.04 29.82
C GLU A 41 26.83 2.50 28.50
N LEU A 42 26.62 3.77 28.14
CA LEU A 42 27.30 4.43 27.03
C LEU A 42 28.55 5.17 27.54
N PRO A 43 29.66 5.16 26.78
CA PRO A 43 30.86 5.89 27.14
C PRO A 43 30.67 7.40 26.97
N THR A 44 31.05 8.13 28.03
CA THR A 44 31.11 9.58 28.11
C THR A 44 32.10 10.14 27.09
N LEU A 45 31.61 10.93 26.14
CA LEU A 45 32.45 11.66 25.18
C LEU A 45 32.34 13.16 25.47
N CYS A 46 33.50 13.74 25.78
CA CYS A 46 33.66 15.11 26.25
C CYS A 46 33.15 16.15 25.25
N MET A 47 32.52 17.18 25.82
CA MET A 47 32.04 18.36 25.14
C MET A 47 33.19 19.21 24.59
N SER A 48 33.05 19.66 23.34
CA SER A 48 33.72 20.86 22.86
C SER A 48 32.62 21.79 22.34
N ASN A 49 32.48 22.92 23.03
CA ASN A 49 31.52 23.97 22.73
C ASN A 49 31.88 24.62 21.38
N VAL A 50 30.91 24.71 20.48
CA VAL A 50 30.95 25.59 19.32
C VAL A 50 29.67 26.42 19.32
N ASP A 51 29.87 27.72 19.43
CA ASP A 51 28.88 28.80 19.41
C ASP A 51 28.14 28.94 18.06
N GLU A 52 26.86 29.30 18.17
CA GLU A 52 25.99 30.04 17.22
C GLU A 52 25.62 29.44 15.84
N PRO A 53 24.53 29.92 15.17
CA PRO A 53 23.34 30.64 15.65
C PRO A 53 22.01 30.02 15.17
N ASP A 54 20.92 30.53 15.76
CA ASP A 54 19.51 30.26 15.45
C ASP A 54 19.15 30.38 13.96
N ALA A 55 18.70 29.27 13.37
CA ALA A 55 17.86 29.29 12.18
C ALA A 55 16.70 28.28 12.35
N PRO A 56 15.43 28.71 12.37
CA PRO A 56 14.30 27.79 12.40
C PRO A 56 14.19 27.11 11.03
N SER A 57 14.75 25.90 10.94
CA SER A 57 14.48 25.00 9.82
C SER A 57 13.01 24.60 9.88
N THR A 58 12.20 25.30 9.09
CA THR A 58 10.82 24.93 8.81
C THR A 58 10.87 23.64 7.99
N ILE A 59 10.83 22.50 8.68
CA ILE A 59 10.65 21.20 8.05
C ILE A 59 9.19 21.15 7.60
N THR A 60 8.93 21.57 6.36
CA THR A 60 7.67 21.32 5.68
C THR A 60 7.49 19.81 5.58
N ALA A 61 6.64 19.26 6.44
CA ALA A 61 6.19 17.88 6.39
C ALA A 61 5.41 17.66 5.08
N MET A 62 6.11 17.32 4.01
CA MET A 62 5.50 17.01 2.73
C MET A 62 4.99 15.57 2.71
N SER A 63 3.70 15.47 2.42
CA SER A 63 3.06 14.35 1.72
C SER A 63 2.95 13.04 2.49
N VAL A 64 1.93 12.98 3.35
CA VAL A 64 1.27 11.72 3.68
C VAL A 64 0.81 11.04 2.39
N HIS A 65 1.38 9.86 2.11
CA HIS A 65 1.09 9.02 0.94
C HIS A 65 -0.42 8.99 0.62
N PRO A 66 -0.84 9.22 -0.63
CA PRO A 66 -2.26 9.19 -1.03
C PRO A 66 -2.97 7.88 -0.66
N LEU A 67 -2.23 6.77 -0.65
CA LEU A 67 -2.72 5.45 -0.24
C LEU A 67 -3.17 5.40 1.24
N ALA A 68 -2.52 6.14 2.14
CA ALA A 68 -2.92 6.18 3.55
C ALA A 68 -4.19 7.02 3.77
N LYS A 69 -4.45 8.02 2.92
CA LYS A 69 -5.67 8.85 2.99
C LYS A 69 -6.91 8.15 2.44
N MET A 70 -6.76 7.18 1.53
CA MET A 70 -7.89 6.35 1.07
C MET A 70 -8.61 5.62 2.23
N ASN A 71 -7.90 5.32 3.32
CA ASN A 71 -8.49 4.66 4.50
C ASN A 71 -9.29 5.61 5.41
N ALA A 72 -9.09 6.93 5.34
CA ALA A 72 -9.63 7.86 6.34
C ALA A 72 -11.03 8.42 6.02
N ARG A 73 -11.51 8.35 4.77
CA ARG A 73 -12.87 8.77 4.38
C ARG A 73 -13.86 7.61 4.19
N ALA A 74 -13.39 6.37 4.32
CA ALA A 74 -14.22 5.16 4.22
C ALA A 74 -14.75 4.69 5.58
N SER A 75 -14.96 5.62 6.53
CA SER A 75 -15.44 5.36 7.88
C SER A 75 -16.86 4.75 7.87
N GLY A 76 -16.94 3.43 7.77
CA GLY A 76 -18.17 2.67 7.96
C GLY A 76 -18.45 1.61 6.91
N LEU A 77 -17.77 1.61 5.76
CA LEU A 77 -17.89 0.50 4.81
C LEU A 77 -16.93 -0.59 5.25
N ILE A 78 -17.40 -1.47 6.14
CA ILE A 78 -16.75 -2.77 6.37
C ILE A 78 -16.81 -3.48 5.02
N ILE A 79 -15.74 -3.38 4.24
CA ILE A 79 -15.53 -4.28 3.12
C ILE A 79 -15.27 -5.61 3.79
N THR A 80 -16.33 -6.41 3.95
CA THR A 80 -16.21 -7.83 4.26
C THR A 80 -15.25 -8.40 3.23
N GLU A 81 -14.29 -9.23 3.66
CA GLU A 81 -13.29 -9.89 2.82
C GLU A 81 -13.93 -10.89 1.84
N GLU A 82 -14.98 -10.49 1.14
CA GLU A 82 -15.57 -11.28 0.08
C GLU A 82 -14.58 -11.34 -1.08
N ASP A 83 -14.07 -12.55 -1.31
CA ASP A 83 -13.24 -12.87 -2.45
C ASP A 83 -13.93 -12.43 -3.77
N TRP A 84 -13.11 -12.13 -4.77
CA TRP A 84 -13.57 -11.80 -6.11
C TRP A 84 -14.39 -12.96 -6.68
N ASN A 85 -15.65 -12.72 -7.05
CA ASN A 85 -16.57 -13.75 -7.50
C ASN A 85 -17.05 -13.53 -8.95
N GLN A 86 -17.85 -14.47 -9.47
CA GLN A 86 -18.35 -14.43 -10.84
C GLN A 86 -19.29 -13.23 -11.13
N VAL A 87 -19.98 -12.69 -10.13
CA VAL A 87 -20.85 -11.52 -10.30
C VAL A 87 -19.98 -10.27 -10.50
N ASP A 88 -18.94 -10.11 -9.68
CA ASP A 88 -17.97 -9.02 -9.83
C ASP A 88 -17.25 -9.11 -11.18
N GLN A 89 -16.80 -10.31 -11.56
CA GLN A 89 -16.16 -10.54 -12.86
C GLN A 89 -17.08 -10.13 -14.01
N ARG A 90 -18.34 -10.56 -14.00
CA ARG A 90 -19.31 -10.22 -15.07
C ARG A 90 -19.55 -8.71 -15.14
N GLN A 91 -19.62 -8.04 -13.99
CA GLN A 91 -19.79 -6.59 -13.95
C GLN A 91 -18.55 -5.88 -14.52
N ALA A 92 -17.34 -6.32 -14.17
CA ALA A 92 -16.11 -5.80 -14.74
C ALA A 92 -16.08 -5.97 -16.27
N LEU A 93 -16.42 -7.17 -16.78
CA LEU A 93 -16.44 -7.44 -18.22
C LEU A 93 -17.44 -6.55 -18.96
N ASN A 94 -18.59 -6.26 -18.34
CA ASN A 94 -19.57 -5.30 -18.89
C ASN A 94 -19.04 -3.86 -18.94
N GLU A 95 -18.10 -3.50 -18.07
CA GLU A 95 -17.39 -2.21 -18.11
C GLU A 95 -16.21 -2.22 -19.10
N GLY A 96 -15.83 -3.39 -19.61
CA GLY A 96 -14.76 -3.56 -20.60
C GLY A 96 -13.40 -3.91 -20.02
N TRP A 97 -13.34 -4.36 -18.77
CA TRP A 97 -12.11 -4.80 -18.10
C TRP A 97 -12.36 -6.09 -17.31
N GLY A 98 -11.32 -6.74 -16.81
CA GLY A 98 -11.49 -7.93 -15.98
C GLY A 98 -10.24 -8.31 -15.20
N LEU A 99 -10.40 -9.25 -14.27
CA LEU A 99 -9.28 -9.95 -13.65
C LEU A 99 -9.12 -11.32 -14.28
N PHE A 100 -7.95 -11.58 -14.86
CA PHE A 100 -7.64 -12.82 -15.56
C PHE A 100 -6.47 -13.53 -14.90
N LYS A 101 -6.55 -14.86 -14.80
CA LYS A 101 -5.51 -15.67 -14.20
C LYS A 101 -4.55 -16.16 -15.28
N HIS A 102 -3.28 -15.80 -15.14
CA HIS A 102 -2.17 -16.23 -15.96
C HIS A 102 -1.31 -17.25 -15.21
N ASP A 103 -0.82 -18.26 -15.91
CA ASP A 103 -0.07 -19.37 -15.31
C ASP A 103 1.25 -18.93 -14.65
N SER A 104 1.89 -17.89 -15.19
CA SER A 104 3.21 -17.40 -14.74
C SER A 104 3.15 -16.15 -13.85
N LYS A 105 2.08 -15.37 -13.95
CA LYS A 105 1.95 -14.06 -13.26
C LYS A 105 0.87 -14.02 -12.19
N GLY A 106 0.01 -15.02 -12.12
CA GLY A 106 -1.16 -14.99 -11.25
C GLY A 106 -2.26 -14.12 -11.85
N TYR A 107 -2.98 -13.35 -11.03
CA TYR A 107 -4.08 -12.52 -11.52
C TYR A 107 -3.57 -11.17 -12.04
N CYS A 108 -3.95 -10.83 -13.26
CA CYS A 108 -3.68 -9.53 -13.91
C CYS A 108 -4.99 -8.80 -14.20
N LEU A 109 -4.91 -7.47 -14.23
CA LEU A 109 -6.01 -6.60 -14.65
C LEU A 109 -5.80 -6.24 -16.11
N GLU A 110 -6.76 -6.60 -16.96
CA GLU A 110 -6.64 -6.44 -18.42
C GLU A 110 -7.94 -5.92 -19.00
N ARG A 111 -7.85 -5.41 -20.23
CA ARG A 111 -9.02 -5.10 -21.04
C ARG A 111 -9.77 -6.38 -21.40
N TYR A 112 -11.09 -6.27 -21.49
CA TYR A 112 -11.89 -7.29 -22.15
C TYR A 112 -11.99 -7.00 -23.65
N ASP A 113 -11.31 -7.79 -24.48
CA ASP A 113 -11.21 -7.55 -25.93
C ASP A 113 -12.55 -7.55 -26.69
N GLU A 114 -13.58 -8.22 -26.17
CA GLU A 114 -14.91 -8.22 -26.79
C GLU A 114 -15.70 -6.94 -26.50
N ALA A 115 -15.23 -6.11 -25.56
CA ALA A 115 -15.80 -4.82 -25.25
C ALA A 115 -14.89 -3.71 -25.78
N ASP A 116 -15.27 -3.10 -26.90
CA ASP A 116 -14.61 -1.94 -27.53
C ASP A 116 -14.70 -0.63 -26.69
N ARG A 117 -14.75 -0.73 -25.36
CA ARG A 117 -14.91 0.40 -24.42
C ARG A 117 -13.60 0.96 -23.91
N ILE A 118 -12.58 0.11 -23.81
CA ILE A 118 -11.27 0.46 -23.28
C ILE A 118 -10.25 0.21 -24.40
N ALA A 119 -9.24 1.08 -24.51
CA ALA A 119 -8.32 1.04 -25.64
C ALA A 119 -7.13 0.07 -25.45
N SER A 120 -6.68 -0.10 -24.20
CA SER A 120 -5.53 -0.95 -23.84
C SER A 120 -5.62 -1.41 -22.38
N ASP A 121 -4.74 -2.32 -21.99
CA ASP A 121 -4.65 -2.80 -20.60
C ASP A 121 -4.24 -1.69 -19.63
N GLU A 122 -3.34 -0.80 -20.04
CA GLU A 122 -2.97 0.38 -19.24
C GLU A 122 -4.17 1.31 -19.03
N ALA A 123 -5.03 1.45 -20.05
CA ALA A 123 -6.27 2.21 -19.91
C ALA A 123 -7.27 1.51 -18.98
N ALA A 124 -7.30 0.17 -18.94
CA ALA A 124 -8.11 -0.59 -17.99
C ALA A 124 -7.63 -0.36 -16.55
N VAL A 125 -6.31 -0.40 -16.33
CA VAL A 125 -5.68 -0.09 -15.03
C VAL A 125 -6.02 1.33 -14.59
N GLY A 126 -5.84 2.31 -15.49
CA GLY A 126 -6.17 3.72 -15.23
C GLY A 126 -7.64 3.91 -14.88
N HIS A 127 -8.55 3.30 -15.65
CA HIS A 127 -10.00 3.32 -15.36
C HIS A 127 -10.30 2.78 -13.97
N VAL A 128 -9.79 1.60 -13.63
CA VAL A 128 -10.05 0.96 -12.34
C VAL A 128 -9.51 1.78 -11.18
N TRP A 129 -8.31 2.35 -11.34
CA TRP A 129 -7.71 3.22 -10.34
C TRP A 129 -8.55 4.47 -10.10
N GLN A 130 -8.98 5.15 -11.17
CA GLN A 130 -9.80 6.36 -11.06
C GLN A 130 -11.16 6.08 -10.43
N GLN A 131 -11.83 4.99 -10.82
CA GLN A 131 -13.10 4.60 -10.22
C GLN A 131 -12.94 4.17 -8.75
N CYS A 132 -11.80 3.57 -8.38
CA CYS A 132 -11.47 3.30 -6.98
C CYS A 132 -11.36 4.60 -6.17
N LEU A 133 -10.64 5.60 -6.68
CA LEU A 133 -10.50 6.92 -6.04
C LEU A 133 -11.86 7.65 -5.94
N ALA A 134 -12.74 7.47 -6.93
CA ALA A 134 -14.11 7.96 -6.90
C ALA A 134 -15.02 7.21 -5.91
N GLY A 135 -14.51 6.15 -5.25
CA GLY A 135 -15.23 5.40 -4.23
C GLY A 135 -16.06 4.23 -4.78
N SER A 136 -15.87 3.81 -6.03
CA SER A 136 -16.57 2.66 -6.59
C SER A 136 -16.25 1.37 -5.81
N ARG A 137 -17.29 0.62 -5.44
CA ARG A 137 -17.14 -0.60 -4.63
C ARG A 137 -16.50 -1.74 -5.44
N LEU A 138 -16.92 -1.94 -6.69
CA LEU A 138 -16.38 -2.99 -7.58
C LEU A 138 -14.87 -2.85 -7.77
N HIS A 139 -14.43 -1.64 -8.12
CA HIS A 139 -13.03 -1.33 -8.38
C HIS A 139 -12.15 -1.45 -7.12
N ARG A 140 -12.66 -1.00 -5.97
CA ARG A 140 -12.00 -1.23 -4.67
C ARG A 140 -11.84 -2.71 -4.36
N ARG A 141 -12.85 -3.53 -4.62
CA ARG A 141 -12.77 -4.99 -4.45
C ARG A 141 -11.72 -5.61 -5.37
N ALA A 142 -11.66 -5.20 -6.64
CA ALA A 142 -10.65 -5.69 -7.58
C ALA A 142 -9.23 -5.41 -7.10
N LEU A 143 -8.96 -4.17 -6.70
CA LEU A 143 -7.65 -3.78 -6.18
C LEU A 143 -7.31 -4.47 -4.86
N PHE A 144 -8.28 -4.63 -3.96
CA PHE A 144 -8.07 -5.37 -2.70
C PHE A 144 -7.78 -6.85 -2.96
N PHE A 145 -8.50 -7.47 -3.89
CA PHE A 145 -8.25 -8.85 -4.30
C PHE A 145 -6.84 -9.00 -4.88
N LEU A 146 -6.44 -8.14 -5.81
CA LEU A 146 -5.08 -8.15 -6.36
C LEU A 146 -4.01 -7.93 -5.30
N HIS A 147 -4.21 -7.00 -4.37
CA HIS A 147 -3.30 -6.79 -3.25
C HIS A 147 -3.11 -8.08 -2.42
N LYS A 148 -4.17 -8.88 -2.25
CA LYS A 148 -4.14 -10.15 -1.50
C LYS A 148 -3.50 -11.29 -2.30
N VAL A 149 -3.86 -11.48 -3.56
CA VAL A 149 -3.49 -12.69 -4.33
C VAL A 149 -2.35 -12.49 -5.33
N ALA A 150 -2.08 -11.26 -5.73
CA ALA A 150 -1.08 -10.90 -6.73
C ALA A 150 -0.39 -9.55 -6.35
N PRO A 151 0.35 -9.51 -5.23
CA PRO A 151 0.91 -8.26 -4.70
C PRO A 151 1.90 -7.57 -5.64
N ALA A 152 2.58 -8.32 -6.52
CA ALA A 152 3.47 -7.75 -7.54
C ALA A 152 2.68 -6.97 -8.60
N GLU A 153 1.59 -7.54 -9.11
CA GLU A 153 0.69 -6.89 -10.07
C GLU A 153 0.02 -5.66 -9.43
N PHE A 154 -0.41 -5.78 -8.17
CA PHE A 154 -0.94 -4.64 -7.42
C PHE A 154 0.08 -3.51 -7.28
N ALA A 155 1.35 -3.81 -6.97
CA ALA A 155 2.39 -2.80 -6.86
C ALA A 155 2.61 -2.06 -8.19
N GLU A 156 2.56 -2.77 -9.32
CA GLU A 156 2.67 -2.15 -10.64
C GLU A 156 1.46 -1.27 -10.97
N ILE A 157 0.25 -1.73 -10.67
CA ILE A 157 -0.97 -0.92 -10.79
C ILE A 157 -0.91 0.33 -9.92
N ALA A 158 -0.41 0.21 -8.69
CA ALA A 158 -0.26 1.37 -7.80
C ALA A 158 0.78 2.37 -8.33
N ARG A 159 1.88 1.87 -8.93
CA ARG A 159 2.88 2.69 -9.61
C ARG A 159 2.26 3.46 -10.77
N LEU A 160 1.55 2.78 -11.66
CA LEU A 160 0.86 3.37 -12.81
C LEU A 160 -0.27 4.33 -12.39
N GLY A 161 -1.06 3.95 -11.38
CA GLY A 161 -2.18 4.75 -10.86
C GLY A 161 -1.74 6.11 -10.33
N LEU A 162 -0.57 6.19 -9.69
CA LEU A 162 0.02 7.46 -9.25
C LEU A 162 0.43 8.36 -10.42
N GLU A 163 0.92 7.78 -11.53
CA GLU A 163 1.22 8.53 -12.75
C GLU A 163 -0.06 9.12 -13.35
N PHE A 164 -1.17 8.36 -13.37
CA PHE A 164 -2.45 8.84 -13.87
C PHE A 164 -3.04 10.00 -13.04
N THR A 165 -3.00 9.91 -11.70
CA THR A 165 -3.48 11.02 -10.85
C THR A 165 -2.68 12.29 -11.08
N THR A 166 -1.36 12.17 -11.27
CA THR A 166 -0.47 13.32 -11.49
C THR A 166 -0.79 14.05 -12.80
N ILE A 167 -1.12 13.33 -13.87
CA ILE A 167 -1.40 13.93 -15.19
C ILE A 167 -2.73 14.70 -15.21
N MET A 168 -3.74 14.20 -14.50
CA MET A 168 -5.06 14.85 -14.49
C MET A 168 -5.10 16.15 -13.67
N ASP A 169 -4.34 16.23 -12.58
CA ASP A 169 -4.24 17.46 -11.78
C ASP A 169 -3.56 18.60 -12.55
N VAL A 170 -2.51 18.31 -13.32
CA VAL A 170 -1.79 19.33 -14.11
C VAL A 170 -2.65 19.86 -15.26
N SER A 171 -3.42 18.99 -15.91
CA SER A 171 -4.28 19.38 -17.04
C SER A 171 -5.44 20.26 -16.58
N THR A 172 -6.03 19.95 -15.41
CA THR A 172 -7.12 20.73 -14.81
C THR A 172 -6.65 22.10 -14.31
N ALA A 173 -5.46 22.17 -13.69
CA ALA A 173 -4.89 23.44 -13.26
C ALA A 173 -4.60 24.39 -14.44
N LYS A 174 -4.21 23.85 -15.59
CA LYS A 174 -3.91 24.65 -16.79
C LYS A 174 -5.16 25.21 -17.48
N SER A 175 -6.30 24.52 -17.41
CA SER A 175 -7.57 25.05 -17.91
C SER A 175 -8.15 26.15 -17.02
N MET A 176 -7.92 26.11 -15.70
CA MET A 176 -8.41 27.14 -14.77
C MET A 176 -7.56 28.43 -14.78
N ALA A 177 -6.31 28.38 -15.23
CA ALA A 177 -5.43 29.55 -15.31
C ALA A 177 -5.60 30.36 -16.61
N ALA A 178 -6.47 29.92 -17.53
CA ALA A 178 -6.70 30.56 -18.82
C ALA A 178 -8.00 31.39 -18.88
N GLU A 179 -8.74 31.48 -17.77
CA GLU A 179 -9.89 32.39 -17.55
C GLU A 179 -9.49 33.59 -16.70
#